data_AF-A0A6J3LDP5-F1
#
_entry.id   AF-A0A6J3LDP5-F1
#
_cell.length_a   1.000
_cell.length_b   1.000
_cell.length_c   1.000
_cell.angle_alpha   90.00
_cell.angle_beta   90.00
_cell.angle_gamma   90.00
#
_symmetry.space_group_name_H-M   'P 1'
#
loop_
_entity.id
_entity.type
_entity.pdbx_description
1 polymer ?
#
loop_
_entity_poly.entity_id
_entity_poly.type
_entity_poly.pdbx_seq_one_letter_code
_entity_poly.pdbx_strand_id
1 'polypeptide(L)'
;MVFRKQGAITYFARKPSRMMITCSQEIAAFHYEEGEKVKAAKRKAAEETLLFILERLDQQVKENDGYFYDDTLSSADLTFVALLDYLNFMCKSDLIENYENLKLLEKKVLLLPKIKNWIERRPVSEF
;
A
#
# COMPACT_ATOMS: atom_id res chain seq x y z
N MET A 1 8.80 23.04 27.22
CA MET A 1 9.06 22.09 26.11
C MET A 1 9.13 20.69 26.70
N VAL A 2 8.00 19.97 26.76
CA VAL A 2 7.93 18.64 27.39
C VAL A 2 7.74 17.61 26.29
N PHE A 3 8.83 16.95 25.90
CA PHE A 3 8.78 15.79 25.01
C PHE A 3 8.17 14.60 25.76
N ARG A 4 6.93 14.24 25.43
CA ARG A 4 6.27 13.01 25.88
C ARG A 4 6.92 11.80 25.21
N LYS A 5 7.73 11.04 25.96
CA LYS A 5 8.41 9.82 25.51
C LYS A 5 7.52 8.56 25.37
N GLN A 6 6.20 8.66 25.49
CA GLN A 6 5.29 7.51 25.34
C GLN A 6 4.52 7.46 24.00
N GLY A 7 4.63 8.48 23.14
CA GLY A 7 3.90 8.54 21.86
C GLY A 7 4.67 8.07 20.62
N ALA A 8 5.99 7.88 20.71
CA ALA A 8 6.81 7.63 19.53
C ALA A 8 6.53 6.27 18.88
N ILE A 9 6.38 5.20 19.68
CA ILE A 9 6.22 3.83 19.16
C ILE A 9 4.88 3.69 18.40
N THR A 10 3.81 4.29 18.92
CA THR A 10 2.50 4.29 18.25
C THR A 10 2.43 5.26 17.07
N TYR A 11 3.22 6.34 17.08
CA TYR A 11 3.32 7.31 15.98
C TYR A 11 4.05 6.72 14.76
N PHE A 12 5.13 5.96 14.97
CA PHE A 12 5.85 5.30 13.87
C PHE A 12 5.06 4.16 13.22
N ALA A 13 4.25 3.44 14.00
CA ALA A 13 3.39 2.36 13.50
C ALA A 13 2.18 2.85 12.67
N ARG A 14 1.91 4.17 12.64
CA ARG A 14 0.76 4.77 11.93
C ARG A 14 1.14 5.52 10.65
N LYS A 15 2.44 5.66 10.36
CA LYS A 15 2.85 6.33 9.12
C LYS A 15 2.49 5.46 7.91
N PRO A 16 1.80 5.99 6.88
CA PRO A 16 1.52 5.28 5.63
C PRO A 16 2.73 4.52 5.11
N SER A 17 3.91 5.17 5.11
CA SER A 17 5.16 4.58 4.63
C SER A 17 5.58 3.31 5.39
N ARG A 18 5.37 3.24 6.71
CA ARG A 18 5.70 2.05 7.49
C ARG A 18 4.69 0.94 7.23
N MET A 19 3.40 1.29 7.12
CA MET A 19 2.33 0.33 6.85
C MET A 19 2.48 -0.29 5.46
N MET A 20 2.88 0.49 4.45
CA MET A 20 3.18 -0.03 3.11
C MET A 20 4.37 -1.01 3.10
N ILE A 21 5.43 -0.72 3.88
CA ILE A 21 6.56 -1.63 4.01
C ILE A 21 6.12 -2.95 4.64
N THR A 22 5.33 -2.90 5.71
CA THR A 22 4.81 -4.10 6.38
C THR A 22 3.90 -4.91 5.44
N CYS A 23 2.98 -4.26 4.73
CA CYS A 23 2.14 -4.90 3.71
C CYS A 23 2.99 -5.66 2.68
N SER A 24 4.01 -5.00 2.12
CA SER A 24 4.92 -5.61 1.15
C SER A 24 5.70 -6.79 1.74
N GLN A 25 6.13 -6.70 3.00
CA GLN A 25 6.87 -7.77 3.68
C GLN A 25 6.01 -9.01 3.92
N GLU A 26 4.77 -8.84 4.39
CA GLU A 26 3.85 -9.95 4.61
C GLU A 26 3.50 -10.67 3.30
N ILE A 27 3.28 -9.90 2.23
CA ILE A 27 2.99 -10.47 0.90
C ILE A 27 4.19 -11.26 0.36
N ALA A 28 5.38 -10.67 0.43
CA ALA A 28 6.60 -11.35 0.01
C ALA A 28 6.86 -12.63 0.82
N ALA A 29 6.56 -12.63 2.12
CA ALA A 29 6.83 -13.74 3.02
C ALA A 29 6.08 -15.03 2.65
N PHE A 30 4.85 -14.93 2.11
CA PHE A 30 4.14 -16.10 1.58
C PHE A 30 4.40 -16.32 0.09
N HIS A 31 4.56 -15.27 -0.72
CA HIS A 31 4.72 -15.43 -2.16
C HIS A 31 5.98 -16.25 -2.51
N TYR A 32 7.10 -15.93 -1.87
CA TYR A 32 8.40 -16.59 -2.08
C TYR A 32 8.63 -17.83 -1.21
N GLU A 33 7.64 -18.26 -0.43
CA GLU A 33 7.75 -19.52 0.31
C GLU A 33 7.63 -20.71 -0.64
N GLU A 34 8.55 -21.67 -0.54
CA GLU A 34 8.58 -22.87 -1.39
C GLU A 34 7.61 -23.96 -0.89
N GLY A 35 7.45 -24.08 0.43
CA GLY A 35 6.61 -25.10 1.02
C GLY A 35 5.14 -24.75 0.97
N GLU A 36 4.34 -25.43 0.13
CA GLU A 36 2.88 -25.18 -0.04
C GLU A 36 2.09 -25.07 1.29
N LYS A 37 2.37 -25.95 2.25
CA LYS A 37 1.70 -25.91 3.57
C LYS A 37 2.07 -24.66 4.37
N VAL A 38 3.35 -24.27 4.35
CA VAL A 38 3.87 -23.10 5.07
C VAL A 38 3.40 -21.82 4.39
N LYS A 39 3.38 -21.81 3.06
CA LYS A 39 2.87 -20.74 2.22
C LYS A 39 1.41 -20.44 2.52
N ALA A 40 0.55 -21.46 2.55
CA ALA A 40 -0.85 -21.30 2.90
C ALA A 40 -1.05 -20.75 4.33
N ALA A 41 -0.25 -21.25 5.30
CA ALA A 41 -0.29 -20.76 6.67
C ALA A 41 0.14 -19.28 6.79
N LYS A 42 1.22 -18.89 6.12
CA LYS A 42 1.70 -17.50 6.07
C LYS A 42 0.71 -16.59 5.36
N ARG A 43 0.12 -17.03 4.25
CA ARG A 43 -0.92 -16.26 3.54
C ARG A 43 -2.10 -15.97 4.45
N LYS A 44 -2.60 -16.98 5.16
CA LYS A 44 -3.70 -16.82 6.12
C LYS A 44 -3.34 -15.84 7.25
N ALA A 45 -2.12 -15.91 7.78
CA ALA A 45 -1.65 -14.96 8.79
C ALA A 45 -1.52 -13.52 8.23
N ALA A 46 -1.11 -13.39 6.96
CA ALA A 46 -1.01 -12.11 6.29
C ALA A 46 -2.38 -11.48 6.03
N GLU A 47 -3.42 -12.26 5.71
CA GLU A 47 -4.77 -11.74 5.39
C GLU A 47 -5.32 -10.80 6.47
N GLU A 48 -5.26 -11.19 7.75
CA GLU A 48 -5.73 -10.34 8.86
C GLU A 48 -4.93 -9.03 8.95
N THR A 49 -3.61 -9.13 8.77
CA THR A 49 -2.71 -7.97 8.82
C THR A 49 -2.95 -7.03 7.63
N LEU A 50 -3.17 -7.58 6.44
CA LEU A 50 -3.43 -6.84 5.21
C LEU A 50 -4.76 -6.09 5.28
N LEU A 51 -5.83 -6.75 5.72
CA LEU A 51 -7.14 -6.12 5.91
C LEU A 51 -7.03 -4.91 6.84
N PHE A 52 -6.38 -5.08 7.99
CA PHE A 52 -6.16 -4.00 8.95
C PHE A 52 -5.34 -2.84 8.39
N ILE A 53 -4.29 -3.13 7.61
CA ILE A 53 -3.44 -2.10 6.99
C ILE A 53 -4.22 -1.34 5.91
N LEU A 54 -4.92 -2.04 5.03
CA LEU A 54 -5.65 -1.44 3.91
C LEU A 54 -6.82 -0.59 4.40
N GLU A 55 -7.57 -1.04 5.41
CA GLU A 55 -8.61 -0.23 6.06
C GLU A 55 -8.05 1.09 6.61
N ARG A 56 -6.87 1.04 7.24
CA ARG A 56 -6.22 2.25 7.77
C ARG A 56 -5.69 3.17 6.69
N LEU A 57 -5.11 2.62 5.63
CA LEU A 57 -4.63 3.41 4.50
C LEU A 57 -5.80 4.10 3.80
N ASP A 58 -6.91 3.40 3.57
CA ASP A 58 -8.12 3.97 2.97
C ASP A 58 -8.69 5.11 3.82
N GLN A 59 -8.77 4.91 5.14
CA GLN A 59 -9.23 5.94 6.07
C GLN A 59 -8.28 7.16 6.08
N GLN A 60 -6.97 6.96 6.00
CA GLN A 60 -6.01 8.06 5.91
C GLN A 60 -6.17 8.86 4.62
N VAL A 61 -6.39 8.18 3.50
CA VAL A 61 -6.63 8.85 2.22
C VAL A 61 -7.90 9.69 2.28
N LYS A 62 -8.95 9.17 2.92
CA LYS A 62 -10.19 9.91 3.16
C LYS A 62 -9.97 11.14 4.04
N GLU A 63 -9.16 11.03 5.09
CA GLU A 63 -8.89 12.11 6.04
C GLU A 63 -8.04 13.25 5.45
N ASN A 64 -7.19 12.94 4.47
CA ASN A 64 -6.28 13.92 3.84
C ASN A 64 -6.67 14.23 2.36
N ASP A 65 -7.96 14.45 2.12
CA ASP A 65 -8.53 14.89 0.82
C ASP A 65 -8.04 14.10 -0.41
N GLY A 66 -7.93 12.79 -0.25
CA GLY A 66 -7.52 11.88 -1.31
C GLY A 66 -6.00 11.80 -1.53
N TYR A 67 -5.20 11.95 -0.47
CA TYR A 67 -3.74 11.69 -0.44
C TYR A 67 -3.33 11.04 0.89
N PHE A 68 -2.10 10.54 1.00
CA PHE A 68 -1.62 9.99 2.27
C PHE A 68 -1.16 11.04 3.30
N TYR A 69 -0.81 12.26 2.87
CA TYR A 69 -0.29 13.31 3.77
C TYR A 69 -0.75 14.71 3.35
N ASP A 70 -1.16 15.52 4.33
CA ASP A 70 -1.34 16.98 4.26
C ASP A 70 -2.04 17.47 2.97
N ASP A 71 -3.09 16.77 2.54
CA ASP A 71 -3.90 17.10 1.35
C ASP A 71 -3.09 17.31 0.05
N THR A 72 -1.88 16.76 -0.02
CA THR A 72 -0.93 17.01 -1.12
C THR A 72 -0.31 15.73 -1.66
N LEU A 73 0.05 15.75 -2.96
CA LEU A 73 0.77 14.66 -3.59
C LEU A 73 2.14 14.49 -2.93
N SER A 74 2.36 13.32 -2.35
CA SER A 74 3.59 12.95 -1.67
C SER A 74 4.27 11.76 -2.35
N SER A 75 5.52 11.50 -1.97
CA SER A 75 6.24 10.30 -2.41
C SER A 75 5.53 9.00 -1.97
N ALA A 76 4.74 9.04 -0.90
CA ALA A 76 4.00 7.87 -0.44
C ALA A 76 2.89 7.46 -1.41
N ASP A 77 2.19 8.43 -2.00
CA ASP A 77 1.14 8.18 -3.00
C ASP A 77 1.74 7.53 -4.25
N LEU A 78 2.87 8.08 -4.72
CA LEU A 78 3.61 7.53 -5.87
C LEU A 78 4.12 6.11 -5.59
N THR A 79 4.68 5.89 -4.40
CA THR A 79 5.23 4.59 -4.01
C THR A 79 4.13 3.54 -3.89
N PHE A 80 2.99 3.89 -3.31
CA PHE A 80 1.84 3.00 -3.19
C PHE A 80 1.34 2.55 -4.55
N VAL A 81 1.06 3.50 -5.45
CA VAL A 81 0.51 3.22 -6.79
C VAL A 81 1.52 2.46 -7.65
N ALA A 82 2.80 2.78 -7.55
CA ALA A 82 3.84 2.04 -8.28
C ALA A 82 4.00 0.59 -7.82
N LEU A 83 3.74 0.30 -6.54
CA LEU A 83 3.85 -1.06 -5.99
C LEU A 83 2.55 -1.87 -6.14
N LEU A 84 1.40 -1.20 -6.31
CA LEU A 84 0.10 -1.84 -6.29
C LEU A 84 -0.04 -2.96 -7.34
N ASP A 85 0.37 -2.70 -8.59
CA ASP A 85 0.37 -3.71 -9.67
C ASP A 85 1.13 -4.98 -9.25
N TYR A 86 2.31 -4.78 -8.64
CA TYR A 86 3.18 -5.87 -8.20
C TYR A 86 2.61 -6.65 -6.99
N LEU A 87 2.02 -5.94 -6.03
CA LEU A 87 1.38 -6.58 -4.87
C LEU A 87 0.13 -7.37 -5.29
N ASN A 88 -0.67 -6.83 -6.22
CA ASN A 88 -1.83 -7.52 -6.80
C ASN A 88 -1.41 -8.81 -7.53
N PHE A 89 -0.32 -8.76 -8.31
CA PHE A 89 0.26 -9.94 -8.94
C PHE A 89 0.63 -11.02 -7.92
N MET A 90 1.33 -10.65 -6.84
CA MET A 90 1.74 -11.60 -5.80
C MET A 90 0.56 -12.23 -5.04
N CYS A 91 -0.48 -11.43 -4.77
CA CYS A 91 -1.70 -11.87 -4.07
C CYS A 91 -2.68 -12.62 -4.98
N LYS A 92 -2.53 -12.50 -6.31
CA LYS A 92 -3.46 -13.00 -7.33
C LYS A 92 -4.89 -12.48 -7.13
N SER A 93 -5.01 -11.25 -6.67
CA SER A 93 -6.27 -10.57 -6.38
C SER A 93 -6.07 -9.06 -6.44
N ASP A 94 -7.15 -8.31 -6.67
CA ASP A 94 -7.14 -6.86 -6.49
C ASP A 94 -7.21 -6.54 -4.99
N LEU A 95 -6.13 -5.99 -4.45
CA LEU A 95 -6.03 -5.63 -3.04
C LEU A 95 -6.93 -4.46 -2.66
N ILE A 96 -7.24 -3.56 -3.60
CA ILE A 96 -7.97 -2.32 -3.31
C ILE A 96 -9.43 -2.35 -3.76
N GLU A 97 -9.93 -3.49 -4.23
CA GLU A 97 -11.29 -3.67 -4.76
C GLU A 97 -12.37 -3.06 -3.84
N ASN A 98 -12.23 -3.33 -2.53
CA ASN A 98 -13.17 -2.92 -1.48
C ASN A 98 -12.89 -1.55 -0.86
N TYR A 99 -11.86 -0.82 -1.34
CA TYR A 99 -11.35 0.39 -0.71
C TYR A 99 -11.46 1.58 -1.67
N GLU A 100 -12.59 2.29 -1.62
CA GLU A 100 -12.94 3.33 -2.59
C GLU A 100 -11.96 4.52 -2.59
N ASN A 101 -11.47 4.95 -1.42
CA ASN A 101 -10.56 6.09 -1.35
C ASN A 101 -9.19 5.72 -1.94
N LEU A 102 -8.72 4.48 -1.74
CA LEU A 102 -7.50 3.98 -2.37
C LEU A 102 -7.63 3.89 -3.89
N LYS A 103 -8.77 3.45 -4.43
CA LYS A 103 -9.04 3.44 -5.89
C LYS A 103 -9.05 4.85 -6.47
N LEU A 104 -9.65 5.81 -5.76
CA LEU A 104 -9.64 7.21 -6.17
C LEU A 104 -8.22 7.79 -6.16
N LEU A 105 -7.41 7.46 -5.13
CA LEU A 105 -6.01 7.86 -5.07
C LEU A 105 -5.21 7.30 -6.25
N GLU A 106 -5.34 5.99 -6.52
CA GLU A 106 -4.68 5.33 -7.64
C GLU A 106 -4.99 6.06 -8.95
N LYS A 107 -6.28 6.25 -9.25
CA LYS A 107 -6.73 6.98 -10.44
C LYS A 107 -6.15 8.39 -10.50
N LYS A 108 -6.15 9.12 -9.38
CA LYS A 108 -5.63 10.49 -9.28
C LYS A 108 -4.14 10.54 -9.65
N VAL A 109 -3.34 9.61 -9.15
CA VAL A 109 -1.90 9.50 -9.44
C VAL A 109 -1.65 9.09 -10.89
N LEU A 110 -2.35 8.08 -11.41
CA LEU A 110 -2.19 7.61 -12.78
C LEU A 110 -2.58 8.67 -13.83
N LEU A 111 -3.49 9.57 -13.49
CA LEU A 111 -3.90 10.69 -14.35
C LEU A 111 -2.93 11.87 -14.35
N LEU A 112 -1.91 11.90 -13.49
CA LEU A 112 -0.91 12.97 -13.50
C LEU A 112 -0.19 13.00 -14.86
N PRO A 113 -0.10 14.15 -15.55
CA PRO A 113 0.39 14.20 -16.94
C PRO A 113 1.77 13.56 -17.14
N LYS A 114 2.68 13.73 -16.18
CA LYS A 114 4.03 13.15 -16.22
C LYS A 114 4.02 11.63 -16.01
N ILE A 115 3.15 11.13 -15.12
CA ILE A 115 3.00 9.69 -14.84
C ILE A 115 2.32 9.01 -16.02
N LYS A 116 1.23 9.58 -16.52
CA LYS A 116 0.54 9.10 -17.72
C LYS A 116 1.49 9.00 -18.93
N ASN A 117 2.28 10.04 -19.20
CA ASN A 117 3.25 10.02 -20.29
C ASN A 117 4.34 8.95 -20.09
N TRP A 118 4.76 8.71 -18.84
CA TRP A 118 5.69 7.63 -18.53
C TRP A 118 5.09 6.25 -18.77
N ILE A 119 3.85 6.01 -18.33
CA ILE A 119 3.13 4.74 -18.53
C ILE A 119 2.97 4.42 -20.02
N GLU A 120 2.68 5.42 -20.85
CA GLU A 120 2.58 5.26 -22.31
C GLU A 120 3.90 4.84 -22.99
N ARG A 121 5.04 5.06 -22.32
CA ARG A 121 6.38 4.83 -22.88
C ARG A 121 7.18 3.72 -22.19
N ARG A 122 6.78 3.31 -20.98
CA ARG A 122 7.49 2.27 -20.23
C ARG A 122 7.39 0.93 -20.97
N PRO A 123 8.40 0.05 -20.88
CA PRO A 123 8.28 -1.30 -21.40
C PRO A 123 7.06 -2.01 -20.81
N VAL A 124 6.34 -2.75 -21.65
CA VAL A 124 5.20 -3.57 -21.20
C VAL A 124 5.76 -4.79 -20.47
N SER A 125 5.35 -4.96 -19.22
CA SER A 125 5.63 -6.12 -18.38
C SER A 125 4.32 -6.77 -17.94
N GLU A 126 4.40 -8.01 -17.46
CA GLU A 126 3.24 -8.71 -16.87
C GLU A 126 2.77 -8.09 -15.55
N PHE A 127 3.66 -7.32 -14.90
CA PHE A 127 3.47 -6.55 -13.66
C PHE A 127 4.46 -5.39 -13.61
#